data_AF-A0A1H0QEK9-F1
#
_entry.id   AF-A0A1H0QEK9-F1
#
_cell.length_a   1.000
_cell.length_b   1.000
_cell.length_c   1.000
_cell.angle_alpha   90.00
_cell.angle_beta   90.00
_cell.angle_gamma   90.00
#
_symmetry.space_group_name_H-M   'P 1'
#
loop_
_entity.id
_entity.type
_entity.pdbx_description
1 polymer ?
#
loop_
_entity_poly.entity_id
_entity_poly.type
_entity_poly.pdbx_seq_one_letter_code
_entity_poly.pdbx_strand_id
1 'polypeptide(L)'
;MIENSAAGLVIVPGEVTVTVTGEQHHQDVLARYAVPDGVTRHVAVHLTWCTIAAGKHRGQRGIEVRLDGQRVGELTALMSRRYAPVLMHVESGGGSTGSAAFVQLGGNGLLQIFLRMPRQIPQGAVVPVGARRRWVAPVAITAASLLAFFFAIGIIGAVVGGSPDKGSAATLTTTVSPTTTTTATVPTSTTTTTTTTTTTTTTTTTTTPAAVAQPKPQPQPQPQPQPQPQPQPKPQPQPQPAPQPAPKPSCDPNYSGCVPIASDVDCAGGSGNGPAYVSGPIRVIGSDIYGLDSDKDGVACE
;
A
#
# COMPACT_ATOMS: atom_id res chain seq x y z
N MET A 1 0.06 -18.65 -12.69
CA MET A 1 -1.41 -18.49 -12.64
C MET A 1 -1.74 -17.90 -11.28
N ILE A 2 -2.69 -16.96 -11.16
CA ILE A 2 -3.09 -16.42 -9.85
C ILE A 2 -3.91 -17.49 -9.12
N GLU A 3 -3.53 -17.82 -7.89
CA GLU A 3 -4.08 -18.98 -7.16
C GLU A 3 -5.21 -18.63 -6.17
N ASN A 4 -5.61 -17.36 -6.08
CA ASN A 4 -6.75 -16.91 -5.28
C ASN A 4 -7.72 -16.05 -6.09
N SER A 5 -8.88 -15.73 -5.51
CA SER A 5 -9.90 -14.93 -6.20
C SER A 5 -9.43 -13.50 -6.41
N ALA A 6 -9.47 -13.04 -7.66
CA ALA A 6 -9.28 -11.64 -8.05
C ALA A 6 -10.62 -10.94 -8.35
N ALA A 7 -11.76 -11.58 -8.03
CA ALA A 7 -13.08 -11.06 -8.37
C ALA A 7 -13.33 -9.69 -7.72
N GLY A 8 -13.81 -8.73 -8.51
CA GLY A 8 -14.09 -7.36 -8.07
C GLY A 8 -12.86 -6.45 -7.99
N LEU A 9 -11.65 -6.96 -8.26
CA LEU A 9 -10.44 -6.16 -8.28
C LEU A 9 -10.08 -5.73 -9.71
N VAL A 10 -9.76 -4.45 -9.88
CA VAL A 10 -9.09 -3.94 -11.08
C VAL A 10 -7.59 -4.16 -10.89
N ILE A 11 -7.05 -5.19 -11.55
CA ILE A 11 -5.63 -5.55 -11.43
C ILE A 11 -4.77 -4.53 -12.18
N VAL A 12 -3.94 -3.79 -11.42
CA VAL A 12 -2.98 -2.85 -11.99
C VAL A 12 -1.85 -3.59 -12.71
N PRO A 13 -1.26 -3.01 -13.79
CA PRO A 13 -0.17 -3.65 -14.52
C PRO A 13 1.06 -3.82 -13.62
N GLY A 14 1.63 -5.02 -13.65
CA GLY A 14 2.69 -5.44 -12.73
C GLY A 14 4.06 -5.51 -13.39
N GLU A 15 4.81 -4.41 -13.35
CA GLU A 15 6.13 -4.28 -14.01
C GLU A 15 7.30 -4.30 -13.03
N VAL A 16 7.15 -3.67 -11.87
CA VAL A 16 8.18 -3.59 -10.84
C VAL A 16 7.75 -4.31 -9.57
N THR A 17 8.72 -4.89 -8.88
CA THR A 17 8.50 -5.55 -7.60
C THR A 17 8.59 -4.52 -6.46
N VAL A 18 7.59 -4.52 -5.56
CA VAL A 18 7.52 -3.63 -4.40
C VAL A 18 7.36 -4.46 -3.13
N THR A 19 8.24 -4.21 -2.16
CA THR A 19 8.21 -4.88 -0.85
C THR A 19 7.05 -4.40 -0.01
N VAL A 20 6.38 -5.34 0.67
CA VAL A 20 5.39 -5.06 1.70
C VAL A 20 6.08 -5.04 3.06
N THR A 21 5.71 -4.09 3.91
CA THR A 21 6.25 -3.96 5.27
C THR A 21 5.23 -4.42 6.30
N GLY A 22 5.71 -4.91 7.44
CA GLY A 22 4.82 -5.37 8.53
C GLY A 22 4.29 -6.79 8.36
N GLU A 23 4.70 -7.51 7.30
CA GLU A 23 4.31 -8.89 7.01
C GLU A 23 4.63 -9.87 8.15
N GLN A 24 5.64 -9.59 8.97
CA GLN A 24 5.98 -10.37 10.16
C GLN A 24 4.86 -10.41 11.21
N HIS A 25 3.95 -9.44 11.19
CA HIS A 25 2.80 -9.38 12.11
C HIS A 25 1.57 -10.12 11.56
N HIS A 26 1.66 -10.68 10.36
CA HIS A 26 0.55 -11.27 9.61
C HIS A 26 0.90 -12.67 9.05
N GLN A 27 1.80 -13.39 9.73
CA GLN A 27 2.25 -14.71 9.31
C GLN A 27 1.13 -15.76 9.37
N ASP A 28 0.16 -15.59 10.28
CA ASP A 28 -1.05 -16.40 10.37
C ASP A 28 -1.88 -16.37 9.08
N VAL A 29 -2.01 -15.18 8.48
CA VAL A 29 -2.72 -14.98 7.21
C VAL A 29 -1.90 -15.56 6.05
N LEU A 30 -0.59 -15.27 6.01
CA LEU A 30 0.32 -15.70 4.96
C LEU A 30 0.56 -17.20 4.94
N ALA A 31 0.51 -17.89 6.09
CA ALA A 31 0.71 -19.33 6.21
C ALA A 31 -0.26 -20.16 5.36
N ARG A 32 -1.45 -19.61 5.06
CA ARG A 32 -2.43 -20.24 4.14
C ARG A 32 -1.91 -20.36 2.70
N TYR A 33 -0.91 -19.55 2.35
CA TYR A 33 -0.25 -19.52 1.05
C TYR A 33 1.21 -19.95 1.16
N ALA A 34 1.59 -20.64 2.24
CA ALA A 34 2.94 -21.13 2.42
C ALA A 34 3.39 -21.97 1.22
N VAL A 35 4.67 -21.83 0.90
CA VAL A 35 5.35 -22.54 -0.19
C VAL A 35 6.68 -23.07 0.32
N PRO A 36 7.20 -24.17 -0.27
CA PRO A 36 8.56 -24.63 0.00
C PRO A 36 9.60 -23.56 -0.33
N ASP A 37 10.80 -23.71 0.23
CA ASP A 37 11.92 -22.83 -0.09
C ASP A 37 12.25 -22.85 -1.59
N GLY A 38 12.61 -21.69 -2.14
CA GLY A 38 12.86 -21.49 -3.57
C GLY A 38 11.63 -21.50 -4.47
N VAL A 39 10.42 -21.70 -3.92
CA VAL A 39 9.16 -21.66 -4.68
C VAL A 39 8.44 -20.34 -4.41
N THR A 40 7.78 -19.81 -5.45
CA THR A 40 6.90 -18.64 -5.33
C THR A 40 5.47 -19.05 -5.67
N ARG A 41 4.51 -18.48 -4.93
CA ARG A 41 3.08 -18.65 -5.20
C ARG A 41 2.48 -17.31 -5.61
N HIS A 42 1.83 -17.28 -6.77
CA HIS A 42 1.24 -16.06 -7.31
C HIS A 42 -0.19 -15.85 -6.79
N VAL A 43 -0.47 -14.65 -6.30
CA VAL A 43 -1.75 -14.26 -5.72
C VAL A 43 -2.19 -12.89 -6.24
N ALA A 44 -3.46 -12.54 -6.05
CA ALA A 44 -4.00 -11.21 -6.19
C ALA A 44 -4.25 -10.64 -4.79
N VAL A 45 -3.92 -9.37 -4.60
CA VAL A 45 -4.18 -8.64 -3.35
C VAL A 45 -5.02 -7.41 -3.63
N HIS A 46 -5.80 -7.02 -2.64
CA HIS A 46 -6.51 -5.75 -2.61
C HIS A 46 -5.63 -4.69 -1.93
N LEU A 47 -5.48 -3.54 -2.57
CA LEU A 47 -4.80 -2.38 -2.02
C LEU A 47 -5.83 -1.37 -1.53
N THR A 48 -5.75 -0.99 -0.26
CA THR A 48 -6.72 -0.07 0.36
C THR A 48 -6.01 1.01 1.15
N TRP A 49 -6.70 2.12 1.41
CA TRP A 49 -6.16 3.20 2.24
C TRP A 49 -6.13 2.80 3.71
N CYS A 50 -5.02 3.11 4.37
CA CYS A 50 -4.89 3.06 5.82
C CYS A 50 -4.36 4.39 6.37
N THR A 51 -4.40 4.55 7.69
CA THR A 51 -3.62 5.57 8.39
C THR A 51 -2.35 4.90 8.90
N ILE A 52 -1.18 5.46 8.57
CA ILE A 52 0.11 4.94 9.03
C ILE A 52 0.14 5.00 10.55
N ALA A 53 0.30 3.85 11.20
CA ALA A 53 0.13 3.72 12.64
C ALA A 53 1.34 4.19 13.45
N ALA A 54 2.56 4.13 12.89
CA ALA A 54 3.81 4.35 13.60
C ALA A 54 4.90 5.02 12.75
N GLY A 55 5.98 5.46 13.41
CA GLY A 55 7.14 6.09 12.76
C GLY A 55 6.96 7.57 12.40
N LYS A 56 7.93 8.13 11.65
CA LYS A 56 7.97 9.56 11.25
C LYS A 56 6.74 10.01 10.43
N HIS A 57 6.05 9.07 9.80
CA HIS A 57 4.88 9.33 8.94
C HIS A 57 3.55 8.97 9.61
N ARG A 58 3.53 8.74 10.92
CA ARG A 58 2.32 8.42 11.67
C ARG A 58 1.21 9.46 11.42
N GLY A 59 -0.02 8.98 11.23
CA GLY A 59 -1.19 9.83 10.96
C GLY A 59 -1.34 10.24 9.49
N GLN A 60 -0.34 9.98 8.65
CA GLN A 60 -0.44 10.20 7.21
C GLN A 60 -1.16 9.03 6.54
N ARG A 61 -1.70 9.26 5.36
CA ARG A 61 -2.36 8.24 4.55
C ARG A 61 -1.32 7.27 3.98
N GLY A 62 -1.53 5.98 4.22
CA GLY A 62 -0.75 4.86 3.72
C GLY A 62 -1.60 3.95 2.83
N ILE A 63 -0.94 2.96 2.22
CA ILE A 63 -1.61 1.89 1.48
C ILE A 63 -1.35 0.59 2.23
N GLU A 64 -2.42 -0.04 2.70
CA GLU A 64 -2.35 -1.39 3.25
C GLU A 64 -2.64 -2.45 2.18
N VAL A 65 -2.05 -3.62 2.37
CA VAL A 65 -2.18 -4.78 1.50
C VAL A 65 -3.07 -5.80 2.16
N ARG A 66 -4.11 -6.25 1.45
CA ARG A 66 -5.05 -7.25 1.91
C ARG A 66 -5.05 -8.46 0.99
N LEU A 67 -4.85 -9.64 1.57
CA LEU A 67 -4.94 -10.93 0.90
C LEU A 67 -6.21 -11.63 1.36
N ASP A 68 -7.12 -11.93 0.44
CA ASP A 68 -8.46 -12.46 0.72
C ASP A 68 -9.20 -11.66 1.82
N GLY A 69 -9.11 -10.33 1.73
CA GLY A 69 -9.74 -9.38 2.66
C GLY A 69 -9.01 -9.18 3.99
N GLN A 70 -8.04 -10.03 4.33
CA GLN A 70 -7.24 -9.95 5.55
C GLN A 70 -5.98 -9.12 5.33
N ARG A 71 -5.63 -8.25 6.29
CA ARG A 71 -4.44 -7.40 6.20
C ARG A 71 -3.17 -8.26 6.31
N VAL A 72 -2.24 -8.07 5.38
CA VAL A 72 -0.93 -8.77 5.33
C VAL A 72 0.27 -7.84 5.41
N GLY A 73 0.01 -6.53 5.56
CA GLY A 73 1.04 -5.52 5.74
C GLY A 73 0.64 -4.20 5.08
N GLU A 74 1.62 -3.34 4.88
CA GLU A 74 1.45 -2.04 4.25
C GLU A 74 2.68 -1.63 3.45
N LEU A 75 2.48 -0.73 2.49
CA LEU A 75 3.57 -0.09 1.78
C LEU A 75 4.24 0.96 2.66
N THR A 76 5.55 1.18 2.46
CA THR A 76 6.24 2.30 3.11
C THR A 76 5.56 3.63 2.78
N ALA A 77 5.77 4.66 3.59
CA ALA A 77 5.16 5.97 3.36
C ALA A 77 5.50 6.56 1.98
N LEU A 78 6.75 6.39 1.52
CA LEU A 78 7.18 6.86 0.20
C LEU A 78 6.52 6.08 -0.93
N MET A 79 6.42 4.74 -0.82
CA MET A 79 5.73 3.93 -1.81
C MET A 79 4.23 4.22 -1.82
N SER A 80 3.63 4.41 -0.65
CA SER A 80 2.22 4.82 -0.52
C SER A 80 1.94 6.12 -1.27
N ARG A 81 2.78 7.15 -1.11
CA ARG A 81 2.67 8.42 -1.85
C ARG A 81 2.84 8.22 -3.35
N ARG A 82 3.81 7.40 -3.77
CA ARG A 82 4.08 7.13 -5.18
C ARG A 82 2.90 6.46 -5.88
N TYR A 83 2.30 5.45 -5.26
CA TYR A 83 1.20 4.68 -5.86
C TYR A 83 -0.19 5.24 -5.54
N ALA A 84 -0.28 6.28 -4.72
CA ALA A 84 -1.57 6.88 -4.38
C ALA A 84 -2.41 7.29 -5.60
N PRO A 85 -1.85 7.91 -6.67
CA PRO A 85 -2.62 8.26 -7.85
C PRO A 85 -3.22 7.04 -8.57
N VAL A 86 -2.59 5.87 -8.48
CA VAL A 86 -3.12 4.63 -9.08
C VAL A 86 -4.41 4.21 -8.39
N LEU A 87 -4.40 4.16 -7.05
CA LEU A 87 -5.59 3.79 -6.28
C LEU A 87 -6.71 4.79 -6.50
N MET A 88 -6.39 6.09 -6.47
CA MET A 88 -7.39 7.14 -6.71
C MET A 88 -8.02 7.04 -8.10
N HIS A 89 -7.23 6.72 -9.13
CA HIS A 89 -7.74 6.56 -10.49
C HIS A 89 -8.72 5.38 -10.59
N VAL A 90 -8.38 4.22 -10.05
CA VAL A 90 -9.25 3.05 -10.05
C VAL A 90 -10.53 3.31 -9.25
N GLU A 91 -10.40 3.93 -8.07
CA GLU A 91 -11.54 4.28 -7.21
C GLU A 91 -12.46 5.32 -7.86
N SER A 92 -11.91 6.28 -8.62
CA SER A 92 -12.74 7.24 -9.38
C SER A 92 -13.58 6.57 -10.46
N GLY A 93 -13.15 5.41 -10.96
CA GLY A 93 -13.93 4.55 -11.85
C GLY A 93 -14.90 3.60 -11.14
N GLY A 94 -15.00 3.66 -9.80
CA GLY A 94 -15.84 2.78 -8.99
C GLY A 94 -15.26 1.38 -8.75
N GLY A 95 -13.99 1.15 -9.09
CA GLY A 95 -13.32 -0.13 -8.90
C GLY A 95 -12.59 -0.24 -7.57
N SER A 96 -12.26 -1.48 -7.17
CA SER A 96 -11.33 -1.76 -6.08
C SER A 96 -9.94 -2.07 -6.63
N THR A 97 -8.90 -1.45 -6.08
CA THR A 97 -7.55 -1.55 -6.65
C THR A 97 -6.91 -2.89 -6.31
N GLY A 98 -6.68 -3.72 -7.30
CA GLY A 98 -5.94 -4.97 -7.14
C GLY A 98 -4.51 -4.88 -7.64
N SER A 99 -3.63 -5.71 -7.08
CA SER A 99 -2.28 -5.92 -7.61
C SER A 99 -1.98 -7.41 -7.63
N ALA A 100 -1.30 -7.87 -8.68
CA ALA A 100 -0.69 -9.19 -8.67
C ALA A 100 0.48 -9.18 -7.67
N ALA A 101 0.62 -10.23 -6.89
CA ALA A 101 1.66 -10.39 -5.91
C ALA A 101 2.21 -11.82 -5.94
N PHE A 102 3.33 -12.04 -5.27
CA PHE A 102 3.84 -13.37 -5.02
C PHE A 102 4.28 -13.52 -3.57
N VAL A 103 3.98 -14.69 -3.02
CA VAL A 103 4.38 -15.11 -1.68
C VAL A 103 5.55 -16.08 -1.81
N GLN A 104 6.57 -15.92 -0.97
CA GLN A 104 7.73 -16.79 -0.92
C GLN A 104 8.25 -16.94 0.50
N LEU A 105 9.02 -17.99 0.77
CA LEU A 105 9.75 -18.11 2.02
C LEU A 105 11.00 -17.22 1.96
N GLY A 106 11.14 -16.31 2.92
CA GLY A 106 12.33 -15.48 3.09
C GLY A 106 13.47 -16.25 3.76
N GLY A 107 14.71 -15.78 3.59
CA GLY A 107 15.90 -16.42 4.19
C GLY A 107 15.94 -16.40 5.71
N ASN A 108 15.04 -15.65 6.36
CA ASN A 108 14.82 -15.65 7.81
C ASN A 108 13.77 -16.69 8.26
N GLY A 109 13.27 -17.53 7.35
CA GLY A 109 12.23 -18.52 7.62
C GLY A 109 10.82 -17.96 7.73
N LEU A 110 10.61 -16.67 7.49
CA LEU A 110 9.29 -16.04 7.48
C LEU A 110 8.76 -15.94 6.05
N LEU A 111 7.44 -16.04 5.89
CA LEU A 111 6.81 -15.79 4.61
C LEU A 111 6.84 -14.30 4.31
N GLN A 112 7.19 -13.99 3.06
CA GLN A 112 7.23 -12.64 2.53
C GLN A 112 6.26 -12.50 1.37
N ILE A 113 5.69 -11.32 1.20
CA ILE A 113 4.82 -10.97 0.08
C ILE A 113 5.36 -9.75 -0.67
N PHE A 114 5.42 -9.89 -1.99
CA PHE A 114 5.90 -8.84 -2.88
C PHE A 114 4.83 -8.49 -3.91
N LEU A 115 4.58 -7.19 -4.08
CA LEU A 115 3.62 -6.69 -5.07
C LEU A 115 4.27 -6.49 -6.43
N ARG A 116 3.49 -6.68 -7.49
CA ARG A 116 3.80 -6.27 -8.85
C ARG A 116 3.01 -5.00 -9.14
N MET A 117 3.73 -3.89 -9.23
CA MET A 117 3.18 -2.55 -9.36
C MET A 117 3.59 -1.91 -10.69
N PRO A 118 2.86 -0.89 -11.19
CA PRO A 118 3.20 -0.22 -12.43
C PRO A 118 4.48 0.59 -12.27
N ARG A 119 5.37 0.57 -13.29
CA ARG A 119 6.60 1.37 -13.23
C ARG A 119 6.27 2.86 -13.37
N GLN A 120 5.37 3.17 -14.29
CA GLN A 120 4.87 4.51 -14.57
C GLN A 120 3.56 4.75 -13.83
N ILE A 121 3.49 5.85 -13.10
CA ILE A 121 2.25 6.27 -12.44
C ILE A 121 1.51 7.19 -13.42
N PRO A 122 0.25 6.90 -13.78
CA PRO A 122 -0.51 7.75 -14.67
C PRO A 122 -0.56 9.17 -14.08
N GLN A 123 0.09 10.11 -14.76
CA GLN A 123 0.03 11.53 -14.44
C GLN A 123 -1.31 12.05 -14.97
N GLY A 124 -2.23 12.41 -14.07
CA GLY A 124 -3.55 12.89 -14.51
C GLY A 124 -4.59 13.12 -13.43
N ALA A 125 -4.41 12.60 -12.21
CA ALA A 125 -5.29 12.89 -11.08
C ALA A 125 -4.58 13.79 -10.07
N VAL A 126 -4.25 15.03 -10.47
CA VAL A 126 -4.05 16.11 -9.49
C VAL A 126 -5.42 16.37 -8.88
N VAL A 127 -5.74 15.67 -7.79
CA VAL A 127 -6.87 16.08 -6.95
C VAL A 127 -6.43 17.38 -6.27
N PRO A 128 -7.07 18.53 -6.54
CA PRO A 128 -6.78 19.72 -5.76
C PRO A 128 -7.10 19.38 -4.31
N VAL A 129 -6.13 19.54 -3.42
CA VAL A 129 -6.37 19.52 -1.97
C VAL A 129 -7.42 20.58 -1.72
N GLY A 130 -8.65 20.15 -1.42
CA GLY A 130 -9.80 21.03 -1.28
C GLY A 130 -9.49 22.14 -0.29
N ALA A 131 -9.25 23.35 -0.79
CA ALA A 131 -9.29 24.55 0.00
C ALA A 131 -10.68 24.60 0.64
N ARG A 132 -10.71 24.64 1.97
CA ARG A 132 -11.96 24.74 2.74
C ARG A 132 -12.74 25.95 2.23
N ARG A 133 -13.77 25.71 1.43
CA ARG A 133 -14.71 26.75 1.00
C ARG A 133 -15.49 27.19 2.24
N ARG A 134 -15.01 28.24 2.91
CA ARG A 134 -15.79 29.02 3.87
C ARG A 134 -16.99 29.57 3.09
N TRP A 135 -18.14 28.94 3.27
CA TRP A 135 -19.42 29.49 2.84
C TRP A 135 -19.66 30.77 3.64
N VAL A 136 -19.47 31.92 3.00
CA VAL A 136 -20.05 33.18 3.47
C VAL A 136 -21.37 33.29 2.74
N ALA A 137 -22.48 33.09 3.46
CA ALA A 137 -23.81 33.30 2.92
C ALA A 137 -24.01 34.80 2.63
N PRO A 138 -24.60 35.19 1.48
CA PRO A 138 -24.90 36.59 1.20
C PRO A 138 -26.12 37.01 2.03
N VAL A 139 -25.94 38.03 2.87
CA VAL A 139 -27.04 38.75 3.53
C VAL A 139 -27.77 39.55 2.44
N ALA A 140 -29.00 39.16 2.14
CA ALA A 140 -29.88 39.93 1.28
C ALA A 140 -30.32 41.20 2.02
N ILE A 141 -29.86 42.36 1.56
CA ILE A 141 -30.38 43.67 1.98
C ILE A 141 -31.64 43.92 1.15
N THR A 142 -32.80 43.63 1.73
CA THR A 142 -34.08 44.06 1.17
C THR A 142 -34.26 45.56 1.44
N ALA A 143 -34.32 46.34 0.37
CA ALA A 143 -34.70 47.75 0.41
C ALA A 143 -36.16 47.88 0.86
N ALA A 144 -36.39 48.44 2.03
CA ALA A 144 -37.72 48.85 2.50
C ALA A 144 -37.71 50.36 2.78
N SER A 145 -38.41 51.05 1.88
CA SER A 145 -39.03 52.37 1.90
C SER A 145 -39.00 53.18 3.20
N LEU A 146 -38.44 54.39 3.10
CA LEU A 146 -38.59 55.51 4.04
C LEU A 146 -39.60 56.53 3.50
N LEU A 147 -40.77 56.64 4.14
CA LEU A 147 -41.66 57.81 4.31
C LEU A 147 -43.03 57.25 4.76
N ALA A 148 -43.76 57.72 5.75
CA ALA A 148 -43.71 58.98 6.47
C ALA A 148 -44.31 58.78 7.87
N PHE A 149 -43.71 59.47 8.84
CA PHE A 149 -44.24 59.80 10.15
C PHE A 149 -45.45 60.75 9.98
N PHE A 150 -46.52 60.61 10.78
CA PHE A 150 -47.23 61.69 11.50
C PHE A 150 -48.66 61.27 11.95
N PHE A 151 -49.03 61.78 13.13
CA PHE A 151 -50.34 61.78 13.83
C PHE A 151 -50.70 60.51 14.63
N ALA A 152 -50.52 60.40 15.95
CA ALA A 152 -50.93 61.21 17.12
C ALA A 152 -52.39 60.98 17.61
N ILE A 153 -52.47 60.67 18.91
CA ILE A 153 -53.59 60.80 19.87
C ILE A 153 -54.62 59.64 19.92
N GLY A 154 -54.84 59.10 21.13
CA GLY A 154 -56.07 58.37 21.47
C GLY A 154 -55.97 57.48 22.71
N ILE A 155 -56.43 57.99 23.86
CA ILE A 155 -56.43 57.42 25.21
C ILE A 155 -57.46 56.28 25.39
N ILE A 156 -57.24 55.41 26.40
CA ILE A 156 -58.16 54.63 27.28
C ILE A 156 -57.54 53.22 27.45
N GLY A 157 -57.21 52.65 28.62
CA GLY A 157 -57.70 52.79 29.98
C GLY A 157 -58.45 51.51 30.40
N ALA A 158 -58.01 50.84 31.49
CA ALA A 158 -58.63 49.67 32.18
C ALA A 158 -58.45 48.29 31.46
N VAL A 159 -58.26 47.11 32.07
CA VAL A 159 -58.33 46.56 33.44
C VAL A 159 -57.77 45.10 33.45
N VAL A 160 -57.23 44.68 34.60
CA VAL A 160 -57.23 43.30 35.19
C VAL A 160 -56.64 42.12 34.40
N GLY A 161 -55.51 41.61 34.93
CA GLY A 161 -55.42 40.26 35.53
C GLY A 161 -55.21 39.04 34.64
N GLY A 162 -54.21 38.23 35.01
CA GLY A 162 -54.26 36.77 34.86
C GLY A 162 -53.19 36.16 33.94
N SER A 163 -52.17 35.56 34.56
CA SER A 163 -51.49 34.40 33.96
C SER A 163 -52.40 33.18 34.07
N PRO A 164 -52.42 32.33 33.06
CA PRO A 164 -52.39 30.90 33.35
C PRO A 164 -51.48 30.10 32.41
N ASP A 165 -50.83 29.12 33.02
CA ASP A 165 -50.30 27.92 32.40
C ASP A 165 -51.41 27.06 31.76
N LYS A 166 -50.94 26.04 31.02
CA LYS A 166 -51.62 24.92 30.34
C LYS A 166 -51.95 25.26 28.88
N GLY A 167 -51.44 24.52 27.90
CA GLY A 167 -51.36 23.07 27.84
C GLY A 167 -52.50 22.56 26.96
N SER A 168 -52.21 21.54 26.15
CA SER A 168 -53.13 20.89 25.19
C SER A 168 -53.48 21.75 23.97
N ALA A 169 -53.72 21.22 22.78
CA ALA A 169 -53.87 19.85 22.32
C ALA A 169 -53.74 19.93 20.79
N ALA A 170 -53.16 18.88 20.18
CA ALA A 170 -53.84 18.01 19.21
C ALA A 170 -54.20 18.71 17.88
N THR A 171 -54.02 18.09 16.73
CA THR A 171 -54.87 16.96 16.35
C THR A 171 -54.46 16.57 14.94
N LEU A 172 -54.00 15.32 14.81
CA LEU A 172 -54.25 14.36 13.74
C LEU A 172 -54.13 14.81 12.27
N THR A 173 -53.21 14.16 11.56
CA THR A 173 -53.62 13.36 10.40
C THR A 173 -52.80 12.08 10.32
N THR A 174 -53.52 11.00 10.08
CA THR A 174 -53.17 9.58 10.20
C THR A 174 -52.71 9.03 8.84
N THR A 175 -52.05 7.85 8.87
CA THR A 175 -52.06 6.81 7.80
C THR A 175 -51.03 7.03 6.69
N VAL A 176 -50.08 6.14 6.31
CA VAL A 176 -49.93 4.67 6.40
C VAL A 176 -48.45 4.30 6.24
N SER A 177 -48.04 3.22 6.91
CA SER A 177 -46.77 2.49 6.73
C SER A 177 -46.65 1.81 5.37
N PRO A 178 -45.41 1.50 4.94
CA PRO A 178 -45.13 0.20 4.33
C PRO A 178 -44.25 -0.66 5.25
N THR A 179 -44.85 -1.76 5.72
CA THR A 179 -44.19 -2.93 6.32
C THR A 179 -43.96 -3.96 5.24
N THR A 180 -42.72 -4.41 5.04
CA THR A 180 -42.33 -5.68 4.39
C THR A 180 -40.80 -5.74 4.39
N THR A 181 -40.07 -6.83 4.59
CA THR A 181 -40.32 -8.21 5.01
C THR A 181 -38.93 -8.74 5.35
N THR A 182 -38.73 -9.26 6.56
CA THR A 182 -37.47 -9.89 6.98
C THR A 182 -37.50 -11.34 6.50
N THR A 183 -36.73 -11.66 5.46
CA THR A 183 -36.52 -13.04 5.02
C THR A 183 -35.30 -13.60 5.75
N ALA A 184 -35.54 -14.46 6.74
CA ALA A 184 -34.53 -15.29 7.38
C ALA A 184 -34.24 -16.50 6.48
N THR A 185 -33.03 -16.58 5.93
CA THR A 185 -32.59 -17.72 5.13
C THR A 185 -31.89 -18.73 6.05
N VAL A 186 -32.41 -19.96 6.02
CA VAL A 186 -31.96 -21.15 6.76
C VAL A 186 -30.51 -21.52 6.38
N PRO A 187 -29.66 -21.99 7.31
CA PRO A 187 -28.31 -22.47 6.98
C PRO A 187 -28.39 -23.83 6.26
N THR A 188 -27.89 -23.88 5.03
CA THR A 188 -27.67 -25.13 4.30
C THR A 188 -26.35 -25.75 4.74
N SER A 189 -26.42 -26.89 5.42
CA SER A 189 -25.26 -27.74 5.71
C SER A 189 -24.75 -28.39 4.43
N THR A 190 -23.51 -28.10 4.04
CA THR A 190 -22.82 -28.77 2.93
C THR A 190 -22.05 -29.97 3.46
N THR A 191 -22.50 -31.17 3.10
CA THR A 191 -21.82 -32.44 3.40
C THR A 191 -20.61 -32.60 2.49
N THR A 192 -19.40 -32.57 3.04
CA THR A 192 -18.16 -32.87 2.32
C THR A 192 -17.92 -34.38 2.31
N THR A 193 -18.06 -35.01 1.15
CA THR A 193 -17.75 -36.43 0.94
C THR A 193 -16.23 -36.63 0.88
N THR A 194 -15.67 -37.38 1.82
CA THR A 194 -14.26 -37.80 1.83
C THR A 194 -14.06 -38.99 0.88
N THR A 195 -13.36 -38.78 -0.23
CA THR A 195 -12.95 -39.87 -1.12
C THR A 195 -11.65 -40.50 -0.61
N THR A 196 -11.76 -41.68 -0.02
CA THR A 196 -10.60 -42.50 0.40
C THR A 196 -10.09 -43.28 -0.80
N THR A 197 -8.87 -42.99 -1.25
CA THR A 197 -8.19 -43.75 -2.31
C THR A 197 -7.55 -45.00 -1.70
N THR A 198 -8.15 -46.17 -1.96
CA THR A 198 -7.61 -47.48 -1.57
C THR A 198 -6.51 -47.90 -2.54
N THR A 199 -5.27 -48.01 -2.07
CA THR A 199 -4.14 -48.54 -2.84
C THR A 199 -4.16 -50.07 -2.81
N THR A 200 -4.53 -50.70 -3.92
CA THR A 200 -4.52 -52.16 -4.08
C THR A 200 -3.08 -52.65 -4.26
N THR A 201 -2.57 -53.44 -3.30
CA THR A 201 -1.27 -54.11 -3.40
C THR A 201 -1.43 -55.42 -4.17
N THR A 202 -0.88 -55.49 -5.38
CA THR A 202 -0.86 -56.71 -6.19
C THR A 202 0.28 -57.61 -5.72
N THR A 203 -0.06 -58.76 -5.12
CA THR A 203 0.91 -59.80 -4.73
C THR A 203 1.12 -60.75 -5.91
N THR A 204 2.31 -60.73 -6.51
CA THR A 204 2.70 -61.65 -7.58
C THR A 204 3.38 -62.88 -6.96
N THR A 205 2.70 -64.03 -7.02
CA THR A 205 3.23 -65.34 -6.60
C THR A 205 4.02 -65.95 -7.75
N THR A 206 5.35 -65.97 -7.63
CA THR A 206 6.24 -66.61 -8.62
C THR A 206 6.55 -68.05 -8.21
N THR A 207 6.13 -68.99 -9.05
CA THR A 207 6.34 -70.43 -8.93
C THR A 207 7.79 -70.84 -9.16
N THR A 208 8.33 -71.64 -8.24
CA THR A 208 9.63 -72.30 -8.27
C THR A 208 9.75 -73.35 -9.38
N PRO A 209 10.83 -73.35 -10.19
CA PRO A 209 11.30 -74.55 -10.87
C PRO A 209 12.68 -75.02 -10.36
N ALA A 210 12.88 -76.33 -10.53
CA ALA A 210 13.89 -77.19 -9.94
C ALA A 210 15.37 -76.76 -10.07
N ALA A 211 16.10 -77.08 -9.00
CA ALA A 211 17.54 -76.90 -8.85
C ALA A 211 18.35 -77.74 -9.86
N VAL A 212 19.29 -77.09 -10.54
CA VAL A 212 20.40 -77.71 -11.26
C VAL A 212 21.69 -77.22 -10.62
N ALA A 213 22.57 -78.17 -10.25
CA ALA A 213 23.79 -77.93 -9.48
C ALA A 213 24.76 -76.97 -10.20
N GLN A 214 25.16 -75.89 -9.51
CA GLN A 214 26.19 -74.96 -9.98
C GLN A 214 27.58 -75.26 -9.37
N PRO A 215 28.67 -74.93 -10.07
CA PRO A 215 30.04 -75.28 -9.67
C PRO A 215 30.54 -74.43 -8.49
N LYS A 216 31.49 -74.99 -7.74
CA LYS A 216 32.10 -74.39 -6.54
C LYS A 216 32.67 -72.97 -6.83
N PRO A 217 32.35 -71.94 -6.03
CA PRO A 217 32.83 -70.58 -6.26
C PRO A 217 34.35 -70.46 -6.10
N GLN A 218 34.99 -69.74 -7.03
CA GLN A 218 36.39 -69.33 -6.94
C GLN A 218 36.54 -68.23 -5.86
N PRO A 219 37.67 -68.17 -5.12
CA PRO A 219 37.87 -67.15 -4.08
C PRO A 219 37.86 -65.74 -4.66
N GLN A 220 37.03 -64.85 -4.10
CA GLN A 220 37.01 -63.43 -4.48
C GLN A 220 38.32 -62.73 -4.07
N PRO A 221 38.88 -61.85 -4.92
CA PRO A 221 40.01 -61.00 -4.55
C PRO A 221 39.63 -60.08 -3.37
N GLN A 222 40.51 -59.96 -2.38
CA GLN A 222 40.31 -59.05 -1.26
C GLN A 222 40.16 -57.59 -1.74
N PRO A 223 39.24 -56.80 -1.16
CA PRO A 223 39.08 -55.38 -1.49
C PRO A 223 40.37 -54.61 -1.20
N GLN A 224 40.86 -53.84 -2.17
CA GLN A 224 41.95 -52.90 -1.93
C GLN A 224 41.52 -51.82 -0.93
N PRO A 225 42.41 -51.35 -0.04
CA PRO A 225 42.11 -50.27 0.89
C PRO A 225 41.69 -49.00 0.15
N GLN A 226 40.53 -48.44 0.52
CA GLN A 226 40.10 -47.15 -0.02
C GLN A 226 41.10 -46.04 0.37
N PRO A 227 41.44 -45.11 -0.55
CA PRO A 227 42.27 -43.96 -0.23
C PRO A 227 41.64 -43.14 0.90
N GLN A 228 42.42 -42.79 1.91
CA GLN A 228 41.95 -41.93 2.99
C GLN A 228 41.51 -40.56 2.44
N PRO A 229 40.39 -39.99 2.93
CA PRO A 229 39.95 -38.66 2.54
C PRO A 229 41.04 -37.63 2.82
N GLN A 230 41.40 -36.83 1.82
CA GLN A 230 42.31 -35.71 2.02
C GLN A 230 41.69 -34.69 3.00
N PRO A 231 42.49 -34.06 3.87
CA PRO A 231 42.01 -33.02 4.78
C PRO A 231 41.32 -31.90 4.01
N GLN A 232 40.09 -31.57 4.40
CA GLN A 232 39.39 -30.42 3.82
C GLN A 232 40.18 -29.13 4.07
N PRO A 233 40.32 -28.24 3.08
CA PRO A 233 40.92 -26.93 3.27
C PRO A 233 40.20 -26.17 4.38
N LYS A 234 40.96 -25.58 5.31
CA LYS A 234 40.38 -24.72 6.35
C LYS A 234 39.59 -23.58 5.68
N PRO A 235 38.40 -23.21 6.21
CA PRO A 235 37.65 -22.07 5.71
C PRO A 235 38.53 -20.82 5.72
N GLN A 236 38.69 -20.19 4.56
CA GLN A 236 39.32 -18.88 4.50
C GLN A 236 38.46 -17.87 5.29
N PRO A 237 39.09 -16.91 6.00
CA PRO A 237 38.37 -15.83 6.66
C PRO A 237 37.45 -15.14 5.65
N GLN A 238 36.16 -15.01 5.98
CA GLN A 238 35.24 -14.23 5.18
C GLN A 238 35.76 -12.78 5.09
N PRO A 239 35.80 -12.18 3.88
CA PRO A 239 36.11 -10.76 3.74
C PRO A 239 35.15 -9.95 4.61
N GLN A 240 35.70 -9.06 5.45
CA GLN A 240 34.86 -8.10 6.16
C GLN A 240 34.02 -7.31 5.14
N PRO A 241 32.75 -7.00 5.46
CA PRO A 241 31.94 -6.13 4.62
C PRO A 241 32.69 -4.83 4.37
N ALA A 242 32.88 -4.47 3.11
CA ALA A 242 33.44 -3.19 2.74
C ALA A 242 32.59 -2.07 3.39
N PRO A 243 33.21 -0.99 3.90
CA PRO A 243 32.48 0.18 4.37
C PRO A 243 31.49 0.63 3.28
N GLN A 244 30.23 0.86 3.66
CA GLN A 244 29.26 1.41 2.72
C GLN A 244 29.80 2.73 2.15
N PRO A 245 29.79 2.92 0.81
CA PRO A 245 30.18 4.19 0.24
C PRO A 245 29.30 5.29 0.84
N ALA A 246 29.93 6.33 1.39
CA ALA A 246 29.21 7.56 1.71
C ALA A 246 28.44 8.01 0.45
N PRO A 247 27.18 8.48 0.58
CA PRO A 247 26.45 9.02 -0.55
C PRO A 247 27.28 10.15 -1.15
N LYS A 248 27.79 9.93 -2.38
CA LYS A 248 28.46 10.99 -3.12
C LYS A 248 27.40 12.04 -3.43
N PRO A 249 27.59 13.32 -3.06
CA PRO A 249 26.82 14.37 -3.67
C PRO A 249 27.19 14.37 -5.15
N SER A 250 26.28 13.91 -6.00
CA SER A 250 26.40 14.14 -7.44
C SER A 250 26.17 15.63 -7.63
N CYS A 251 27.26 16.36 -7.87
CA CYS A 251 27.21 17.78 -8.19
C CYS A 251 26.63 17.97 -9.60
N ASP A 252 25.85 19.01 -9.80
CA ASP A 252 25.28 19.32 -11.10
C ASP A 252 26.36 19.84 -12.06
N PRO A 253 26.50 19.24 -13.26
CA PRO A 253 27.58 19.59 -14.20
C PRO A 253 27.40 20.99 -14.84
N ASN A 254 26.24 21.63 -14.70
CA ASN A 254 26.02 22.97 -15.25
C ASN A 254 26.72 24.08 -14.47
N TYR A 255 27.42 23.78 -13.36
CA TYR A 255 28.04 24.77 -12.48
C TYR A 255 29.47 24.38 -12.09
N SER A 256 30.32 25.38 -11.82
CA SER A 256 31.75 25.18 -11.51
C SER A 256 32.05 24.71 -10.08
N GLY A 257 31.01 24.57 -9.24
CA GLY A 257 31.08 24.14 -7.85
C GLY A 257 30.19 22.95 -7.58
N CYS A 258 30.16 22.45 -6.34
CA CYS A 258 29.25 21.36 -6.00
C CYS A 258 27.84 21.87 -5.71
N VAL A 259 27.08 22.11 -6.77
CA VAL A 259 25.64 22.38 -6.68
C VAL A 259 24.92 21.04 -6.48
N PRO A 260 24.19 20.82 -5.37
CA PRO A 260 23.47 19.57 -5.14
C PRO A 260 22.42 19.32 -6.23
N ILE A 261 22.33 18.10 -6.75
CA ILE A 261 21.22 17.75 -7.66
C ILE A 261 19.94 17.58 -6.83
N ALA A 262 19.04 18.56 -6.95
CA ALA A 262 17.75 18.60 -6.27
C ALA A 262 16.66 19.11 -7.23
N SER A 263 15.39 19.11 -6.79
CA SER A 263 14.30 19.67 -7.60
C SER A 263 14.37 21.19 -7.71
N ASP A 264 15.02 21.82 -6.74
CA ASP A 264 15.21 23.27 -6.63
C ASP A 264 16.42 23.50 -5.72
N VAL A 265 17.24 24.49 -6.05
CA VAL A 265 18.46 24.84 -5.31
C VAL A 265 18.48 26.36 -5.20
N ASP A 266 18.66 26.86 -3.98
CA ASP A 266 18.70 28.28 -3.70
C ASP A 266 20.08 28.76 -3.25
N CYS A 267 20.30 30.07 -3.35
CA CYS A 267 21.48 30.69 -2.77
C CYS A 267 21.38 30.71 -1.23
N ALA A 268 22.41 30.21 -0.56
CA ALA A 268 22.52 30.21 0.89
C ALA A 268 22.53 31.66 1.41
N GLY A 269 21.64 31.97 2.37
CA GLY A 269 21.48 33.32 2.92
C GLY A 269 20.39 34.17 2.25
N GLY A 270 19.76 33.67 1.18
CA GLY A 270 18.59 34.27 0.54
C GLY A 270 17.25 33.88 1.17
N SER A 271 16.14 34.36 0.58
CA SER A 271 14.77 34.03 0.99
C SER A 271 14.21 32.73 0.38
N GLY A 272 15.07 31.93 -0.25
CA GLY A 272 14.70 30.72 -0.96
C GLY A 272 14.06 29.65 -0.06
N ASN A 273 13.15 28.87 -0.62
CA ASN A 273 12.36 27.83 0.06
C ASN A 273 12.60 26.42 -0.48
N GLY A 274 13.63 26.27 -1.31
CA GLY A 274 14.05 25.05 -1.95
C GLY A 274 14.59 24.01 -0.95
N PRO A 275 14.61 22.73 -1.35
CA PRO A 275 15.08 21.63 -0.51
C PRO A 275 16.62 21.61 -0.35
N ALA A 276 17.36 22.41 -1.11
CA ALA A 276 18.81 22.49 -1.07
C ALA A 276 19.30 23.93 -1.25
N TYR A 277 20.47 24.22 -0.68
CA TYR A 277 21.10 25.53 -0.77
C TYR A 277 22.55 25.38 -1.20
N VAL A 278 23.07 26.39 -1.91
CA VAL A 278 24.46 26.47 -2.31
C VAL A 278 25.04 27.84 -1.96
N SER A 279 26.27 27.86 -1.44
CA SER A 279 26.97 29.10 -1.14
C SER A 279 27.75 29.58 -2.37
N GLY A 280 27.42 30.77 -2.85
CA GLY A 280 28.14 31.43 -3.93
C GLY A 280 29.44 32.12 -3.50
N PRO A 281 30.17 32.72 -4.46
CA PRO A 281 29.85 32.76 -5.89
C PRO A 281 30.24 31.47 -6.62
N ILE A 282 29.41 31.01 -7.56
CA ILE A 282 29.67 29.82 -8.38
C ILE A 282 29.43 30.17 -9.85
N ARG A 283 30.26 29.70 -10.78
CA ARG A 283 30.04 30.00 -12.21
C ARG A 283 29.03 29.04 -12.83
N VAL A 284 28.19 29.56 -13.70
CA VAL A 284 27.34 28.78 -14.60
C VAL A 284 28.19 28.34 -15.80
N ILE A 285 28.45 27.03 -15.92
CA ILE A 285 29.20 26.41 -17.03
C ILE A 285 28.27 26.06 -18.19
N GLY A 286 27.05 25.59 -17.87
CA GLY A 286 26.07 25.12 -18.83
C GLY A 286 24.84 26.02 -18.88
N SER A 287 23.69 25.46 -18.52
CA SER A 287 22.44 26.21 -18.38
C SER A 287 22.13 26.46 -16.91
N ASP A 288 21.67 27.67 -16.58
CA ASP A 288 21.16 28.00 -15.26
C ASP A 288 19.77 27.38 -15.05
N ILE A 289 19.74 26.09 -14.74
CA ILE A 289 18.51 25.31 -14.56
C ILE A 289 17.81 25.59 -13.23
N TYR A 290 18.51 26.19 -12.26
CA TYR A 290 17.98 26.50 -10.93
C TYR A 290 17.69 27.99 -10.74
N GLY A 291 18.03 28.84 -11.71
CA GLY A 291 17.78 30.29 -11.63
C GLY A 291 18.69 31.00 -10.63
N LEU A 292 19.90 30.48 -10.42
CA LEU A 292 20.85 31.00 -9.44
C LEU A 292 21.61 32.25 -9.93
N ASP A 293 21.63 32.48 -11.25
CA ASP A 293 22.25 33.62 -11.92
C ASP A 293 21.13 34.55 -12.43
N SER A 294 20.69 35.46 -11.55
CA SER A 294 19.51 36.29 -11.80
C SER A 294 19.73 37.38 -12.86
N ASP A 295 20.94 37.92 -12.96
CA ASP A 295 21.33 38.96 -13.92
C ASP A 295 22.02 38.42 -15.17
N LYS A 296 22.29 37.12 -15.23
CA LYS A 296 22.77 36.36 -16.39
C LYS A 296 24.17 36.76 -16.83
N ASP A 297 25.02 37.08 -15.87
CA ASP A 297 26.41 37.46 -16.12
C ASP A 297 27.38 36.25 -16.11
N GLY A 298 26.86 35.06 -15.78
CA GLY A 298 27.59 33.80 -15.68
C GLY A 298 28.04 33.46 -14.26
N VAL A 299 27.67 34.26 -13.25
CA VAL A 299 27.96 34.02 -11.84
C VAL A 299 26.66 33.86 -11.05
N ALA A 300 26.51 32.69 -10.45
CA ALA A 300 25.42 32.32 -9.58
C ALA A 300 25.70 32.68 -8.11
N CYS A 301 24.66 33.10 -7.41
CA CYS A 301 24.66 33.39 -5.97
C CYS A 301 25.66 34.48 -5.53
N GLU A 302 25.62 35.61 -6.22
CA GLU A 302 26.32 36.84 -5.81
C GLU A 302 25.65 37.57 -4.63
#